data_AF-A0A851QK41-F1
#
_entry.id   AF-A0A851QK41-F1
#
_cell.length_a   1.000
_cell.length_b   1.000
_cell.length_c   1.000
_cell.angle_alpha   90.00
_cell.angle_beta   90.00
_cell.angle_gamma   90.00
#
_symmetry.space_group_name_H-M   'P 1'
#
loop_
_entity.id
_entity.type
_entity.pdbx_description
1 polymer ?
#
loop_
_entity_poly.entity_id
_entity_poly.type
_entity_poly.pdbx_seq_one_letter_code
_entity_poly.pdbx_strand_id
1 'polypeptide(L)'
;WQPMELISGTDQPQTPGVFRFVEESGVWYLEKVKRKQWVLNQGVSTSHNMEKEVCRRVYLFTLQPQDIEDFRACNAHLQTAPDSLFVTKSICSLQTANGIRALVGWKLTEIEYNFKDNMDLVDIRILADEEIDKILKEKFNITLDKKFVPINTTRFSLF
;
A
#
# COMPACT_ATOMS: atom_id res chain seq x y z
N TRP A 1 -12.07 -2.65 6.44
CA TRP A 1 -11.62 -1.45 7.21
C TRP A 1 -12.83 -0.60 7.49
N GLN A 2 -12.80 0.10 8.60
CA GLN A 2 -13.89 0.92 9.09
C GLN A 2 -13.53 2.41 8.97
N PRO A 3 -14.53 3.30 8.86
CA PRO A 3 -14.30 4.72 9.08
C PRO A 3 -13.55 4.97 10.38
N MET A 4 -12.70 6.00 10.37
CA MET A 4 -11.92 6.43 11.53
C MET A 4 -12.57 7.67 12.12
N GLU A 5 -12.72 7.69 13.44
CA GLU A 5 -13.21 8.86 14.16
C GLU A 5 -12.12 9.94 14.18
N LEU A 6 -12.48 11.21 13.92
CA LEU A 6 -11.53 12.31 13.85
C LEU A 6 -11.21 12.85 15.25
N ILE A 7 -10.49 12.04 16.04
CA ILE A 7 -10.01 12.39 17.39
C ILE A 7 -8.50 12.26 17.43
N SER A 8 -7.82 13.36 17.80
CA SER A 8 -6.36 13.39 17.93
C SER A 8 -5.90 12.53 19.11
N GLY A 9 -4.86 11.74 18.91
CA GLY A 9 -4.20 10.94 19.95
C GLY A 9 -4.83 9.57 20.25
N THR A 10 -6.04 9.30 19.75
CA THR A 10 -6.79 8.08 20.09
C THR A 10 -6.42 6.91 19.18
N ASP A 11 -6.04 5.79 19.79
CA ASP A 11 -5.84 4.52 19.09
C ASP A 11 -7.17 3.94 18.62
N GLN A 12 -7.22 3.56 17.34
CA GLN A 12 -8.38 2.96 16.68
C GLN A 12 -7.94 1.63 16.05
N PRO A 13 -8.03 0.52 16.80
CA PRO A 13 -7.68 -0.80 16.31
C PRO A 13 -8.58 -1.24 15.16
N GLN A 14 -7.98 -1.68 14.07
CA GLN A 14 -8.66 -2.32 12.94
C GLN A 14 -7.91 -3.58 12.50
N THR A 15 -8.50 -4.38 11.61
CA THR A 15 -7.88 -5.61 11.08
C THR A 15 -6.45 -5.40 10.54
N PRO A 16 -6.11 -4.33 9.79
CA PRO A 16 -4.73 -4.09 9.32
C PRO A 16 -3.73 -3.76 10.41
N GLY A 17 -4.18 -3.37 11.60
CA GLY A 17 -3.37 -2.80 12.66
C GLY A 17 -4.07 -1.62 13.35
N VAL A 18 -3.33 -0.98 14.25
CA VAL A 18 -3.82 0.17 15.01
C VAL A 18 -3.52 1.44 14.23
N PHE A 19 -4.54 2.27 14.05
CA PHE A 19 -4.43 3.58 13.43
C PHE A 19 -4.66 4.67 14.46
N ARG A 20 -4.11 5.85 14.21
CA ARG A 20 -4.30 7.03 15.06
C ARG A 20 -4.26 8.27 14.19
N PHE A 21 -5.09 9.26 14.52
CA PHE A 21 -4.92 10.60 14.00
C PHE A 21 -4.14 11.44 15.01
N VAL A 22 -3.20 12.25 14.53
CA VAL A 22 -2.47 13.24 15.34
C VAL A 22 -2.68 14.59 14.70
N GLU A 23 -3.17 15.56 15.45
CA GLU A 23 -3.34 16.94 15.01
C GLU A 23 -2.17 17.79 15.52
N GLU A 24 -1.52 18.53 14.62
CA GLU A 24 -0.47 19.49 14.93
C GLU A 24 -0.68 20.76 14.10
N SER A 25 -1.04 21.88 14.75
CA SER A 25 -1.12 23.21 14.11
C SER A 25 -2.07 23.29 12.90
N GLY A 26 -3.24 22.66 12.97
CA GLY A 26 -4.25 22.60 11.92
C GLY A 26 -4.03 21.50 10.87
N VAL A 27 -2.96 20.71 10.99
CA VAL A 27 -2.63 19.60 10.10
C VAL A 27 -2.90 18.28 10.82
N TRP A 28 -3.59 17.36 10.15
CA TRP A 28 -3.89 16.03 10.62
C TRP A 28 -2.97 15.00 9.97
N TYR A 29 -2.34 14.16 10.79
CA TYR A 29 -1.50 13.05 10.35
C TYR A 29 -2.23 11.74 10.59
N LEU A 30 -2.34 10.89 9.56
CA LEU A 30 -2.71 9.49 9.75
C LEU A 30 -1.46 8.69 10.08
N GLU A 31 -1.46 8.08 11.25
CA GLU A 31 -0.42 7.18 11.71
C GLU A 31 -0.92 5.74 11.75
N LYS A 32 -0.05 4.79 11.40
CA LYS A 32 -0.30 3.35 11.49
C LYS A 32 0.81 2.68 12.27
N VAL A 33 0.44 1.94 13.32
CA VAL A 33 1.35 1.02 14.00
C VAL A 33 1.45 -0.26 13.17
N LYS A 34 2.64 -0.53 12.64
CA LYS A 34 2.90 -1.76 11.89
C LYS A 34 3.01 -2.95 12.83
N ARG A 35 2.31 -4.04 12.49
CA ARG A 35 2.50 -5.34 13.12
C ARG A 35 3.78 -5.99 12.60
N LYS A 36 4.37 -6.88 13.39
CA LYS A 36 5.53 -7.67 12.99
C LYS A 36 5.15 -8.52 11.77
N GLN A 37 6.12 -8.81 10.91
CA GLN A 37 5.88 -9.60 9.70
C GLN A 37 6.65 -10.91 9.75
N TRP A 38 5.99 -11.99 9.33
CA TRP A 38 6.58 -13.29 9.04
C TRP A 38 6.68 -13.44 7.52
N VAL A 39 7.89 -13.45 6.96
CA VAL A 39 8.09 -13.56 5.51
C VAL A 39 8.44 -15.01 5.14
N LEU A 40 7.64 -15.63 4.25
CA LEU A 40 7.87 -17.01 3.81
C LEU A 40 9.10 -17.14 2.89
N ASN A 41 9.22 -16.27 1.88
CA ASN A 41 10.28 -16.34 0.87
C ASN A 41 11.43 -15.38 1.21
N GLN A 42 12.20 -15.72 2.25
CA GLN A 42 13.28 -14.85 2.77
C GLN A 42 14.35 -14.51 1.72
N GLY A 43 14.60 -15.38 0.73
CA GLY A 43 15.57 -15.14 -0.35
C GLY A 43 15.20 -14.03 -1.35
N VAL A 44 13.94 -13.57 -1.37
CA VAL A 44 13.45 -12.47 -2.22
C VAL A 44 13.36 -11.15 -1.42
N SER A 45 13.59 -11.21 -0.11
CA SER A 45 13.51 -10.07 0.79
C SER A 45 14.80 -9.26 0.76
N THR A 46 14.93 -8.37 -0.22
CA THR A 46 15.95 -7.31 -0.22
C THR A 46 15.40 -6.03 0.42
N SER A 47 15.08 -6.10 1.71
CA SER A 47 15.02 -4.89 2.54
C SER A 47 15.28 -5.24 4.00
N HIS A 48 16.52 -5.00 4.42
CA HIS A 48 16.91 -4.92 5.82
C HIS A 48 16.08 -3.85 6.53
N ASN A 49 15.37 -4.25 7.60
CA ASN A 49 15.20 -3.57 8.89
C ASN A 49 13.93 -4.09 9.59
N MET A 50 13.96 -5.36 9.99
CA MET A 50 13.11 -5.84 11.08
C MET A 50 13.74 -5.40 12.40
N GLU A 51 13.55 -4.15 12.82
CA GLU A 51 13.76 -3.75 14.23
C GLU A 51 13.33 -2.30 14.48
N LYS A 52 12.07 -2.19 14.92
CA LYS A 52 11.48 -1.27 15.92
C LYS A 52 10.00 -1.11 15.57
N GLU A 53 9.15 -1.02 16.57
CA GLU A 53 7.76 -0.60 16.41
C GLU A 53 7.75 0.83 15.87
N VAL A 54 7.88 0.98 14.55
CA VAL A 54 7.89 2.28 13.89
C VAL A 54 6.44 2.58 13.54
N CYS A 55 5.82 3.39 14.39
CA CYS A 55 4.63 4.13 14.02
C CYS A 55 4.94 4.87 12.70
N ARG A 56 4.22 4.54 11.62
CA ARG A 56 4.45 5.12 10.30
C ARG A 56 3.39 6.20 10.04
N ARG A 57 3.84 7.42 9.75
CA ARG A 57 3.00 8.44 9.11
C ARG A 57 2.68 8.00 7.68
N VAL A 58 1.39 7.80 7.40
CA VAL A 58 0.87 7.31 6.12
C VAL A 58 0.66 8.48 5.17
N TYR A 59 -0.09 9.49 5.60
CA TYR A 59 -0.28 10.75 4.91
C TYR A 59 -0.70 11.84 5.91
N LEU A 60 -0.75 13.07 5.43
CA LEU A 60 -1.28 14.22 6.16
C LEU A 60 -2.37 14.91 5.35
N PHE A 61 -3.26 15.64 6.01
CA PHE A 61 -4.34 16.40 5.40
C PHE A 61 -4.76 17.57 6.29
N THR A 62 -5.56 18.49 5.76
CA THR A 62 -6.23 19.55 6.51
C THR A 62 -7.74 19.34 6.44
N LEU A 63 -8.50 20.04 7.29
CA LEU A 63 -9.97 20.02 7.23
C LEU A 63 -10.54 21.03 6.25
N GLN A 64 -9.70 21.62 5.38
CA GLN A 64 -10.17 22.50 4.33
C GLN A 64 -10.97 21.69 3.31
N PRO A 65 -12.22 22.07 3.02
CA PRO A 65 -12.98 21.47 1.92
C PRO A 65 -12.23 21.65 0.61
N GLN A 66 -12.28 20.63 -0.25
CA GLN A 66 -11.68 20.63 -1.58
C GLN A 66 -12.74 20.24 -2.60
N ASP A 67 -12.66 20.80 -3.80
CA ASP A 67 -13.41 20.37 -4.97
C ASP A 67 -12.55 19.47 -5.87
N ILE A 68 -13.17 18.72 -6.79
CA ILE A 68 -12.42 17.88 -7.73
C ILE A 68 -11.47 18.70 -8.61
N GLU A 69 -11.81 19.95 -8.90
CA GLU A 69 -10.98 20.85 -9.71
C GLU A 69 -9.62 21.17 -9.05
N ASP A 70 -9.55 21.18 -7.71
CA ASP A 70 -8.32 21.42 -6.95
C ASP A 70 -7.27 20.31 -7.22
N PHE A 71 -7.72 19.11 -7.63
CA PHE A 71 -6.85 17.97 -7.93
C PHE A 71 -6.46 17.86 -9.41
N ARG A 72 -7.02 18.68 -10.31
CA ARG A 72 -6.82 18.53 -11.76
C ARG A 72 -5.34 18.64 -12.16
N ALA A 73 -4.65 19.66 -11.65
CA ALA A 73 -3.23 19.87 -11.93
C ALA A 73 -2.36 18.73 -11.37
N CYS A 74 -2.64 18.32 -10.13
CA CYS A 74 -1.94 17.22 -9.46
C CYS A 74 -2.14 15.90 -10.22
N ASN A 75 -3.37 15.60 -10.65
CA ASN A 75 -3.69 14.41 -11.43
C ASN A 75 -2.90 14.35 -12.76
N ALA A 76 -2.84 15.46 -13.50
CA ALA A 76 -2.06 15.52 -14.73
C ALA A 76 -0.56 15.32 -14.46
N HIS A 77 -0.04 15.95 -13.42
CA HIS A 77 1.35 15.81 -13.00
C HIS A 77 1.69 14.36 -12.61
N LEU A 78 0.88 13.74 -11.74
CA LEU A 78 1.10 12.36 -11.27
C LEU A 78 1.08 11.33 -12.41
N GLN A 79 0.37 11.58 -13.50
CA GLN A 79 0.33 10.67 -14.66
C GLN A 79 1.47 10.88 -15.67
N THR A 80 2.16 12.02 -15.65
CA THR A 80 3.08 12.41 -16.73
C THR A 80 4.48 12.75 -16.27
N ALA A 81 4.67 13.16 -15.02
CA ALA A 81 5.98 13.53 -14.50
C ALA A 81 6.91 12.29 -14.46
N PRO A 82 8.14 12.40 -14.99
CA PRO A 82 9.03 11.25 -15.16
C PRO A 82 9.48 10.64 -13.83
N ASP A 83 9.47 11.42 -12.75
CA ASP A 83 9.79 11.03 -11.39
C ASP A 83 8.55 10.61 -10.56
N SER A 84 7.35 10.72 -11.13
CA SER A 84 6.14 10.25 -10.47
C SER A 84 6.20 8.76 -10.19
N LEU A 85 5.79 8.37 -8.97
CA LEU A 85 5.63 6.97 -8.59
C LEU A 85 4.72 6.23 -9.57
N PHE A 86 3.65 6.88 -10.05
CA PHE A 86 2.66 6.27 -10.95
C PHE A 86 3.16 6.11 -12.39
N VAL A 87 4.26 6.78 -12.76
CA VAL A 87 4.95 6.59 -14.04
C VAL A 87 6.07 5.55 -13.90
N THR A 88 6.73 5.51 -12.74
CA THR A 88 7.88 4.63 -12.48
C THR A 88 7.52 3.26 -11.90
N LYS A 89 6.26 3.05 -11.52
CA LYS A 89 5.73 1.78 -11.04
C LYS A 89 4.33 1.52 -11.55
N SER A 90 4.10 0.32 -12.07
CA SER A 90 2.76 -0.20 -12.31
C SER A 90 2.25 -0.91 -11.05
N ILE A 91 1.10 -0.50 -10.52
CA ILE A 91 0.61 -0.93 -9.19
C ILE A 91 -0.85 -1.32 -9.28
N CYS A 92 -1.23 -2.44 -8.67
CA CYS A 92 -2.60 -2.69 -8.26
C CYS A 92 -2.63 -3.34 -6.88
N SER A 93 -3.67 -3.05 -6.11
CA SER A 93 -3.87 -3.67 -4.80
C SER A 93 -5.34 -3.95 -4.57
N LEU A 94 -5.63 -5.10 -3.98
CA LEU A 94 -6.98 -5.48 -3.59
C LEU A 94 -6.93 -5.99 -2.17
N GLN A 95 -7.85 -5.50 -1.34
CA GLN A 95 -7.95 -6.03 -0.01
C GLN A 95 -8.82 -7.29 0.01
N THR A 96 -8.48 -8.22 0.90
CA THR A 96 -9.21 -9.48 1.10
C THR A 96 -9.97 -9.45 2.42
N ALA A 97 -10.72 -10.51 2.73
CA ALA A 97 -11.44 -10.62 4.00
C ALA A 97 -10.53 -10.56 5.23
N ASN A 98 -9.29 -11.04 5.10
CA ASN A 98 -8.32 -11.18 6.19
C ASN A 98 -6.96 -10.53 5.86
N GLY A 99 -6.85 -9.70 4.82
CA GLY A 99 -5.53 -9.36 4.28
C GLY A 99 -5.54 -8.33 3.16
N ILE A 100 -4.43 -8.28 2.45
CA ILE A 100 -4.25 -7.48 1.24
C ILE A 100 -3.37 -8.25 0.25
N ARG A 101 -3.66 -8.09 -1.04
CA ARG A 101 -2.74 -8.45 -2.11
C ARG A 101 -2.37 -7.22 -2.92
N ALA A 102 -1.13 -7.16 -3.36
CA ALA A 102 -0.62 -6.10 -4.19
C ALA A 102 0.33 -6.65 -5.25
N LEU A 103 0.22 -6.13 -6.46
CA LEU A 103 1.15 -6.37 -7.55
C LEU A 103 1.86 -5.06 -7.87
N VAL A 104 3.19 -5.05 -7.80
CA VAL A 104 4.04 -3.91 -8.16
C VAL A 104 5.08 -4.37 -9.19
N GLY A 105 4.91 -3.93 -10.43
CA GLY A 105 5.61 -4.52 -11.58
C GLY A 105 5.35 -6.02 -11.64
N TRP A 106 6.41 -6.81 -11.47
CA TRP A 106 6.36 -8.29 -11.43
C TRP A 106 6.19 -8.87 -10.02
N LYS A 107 6.28 -8.05 -8.96
CA LYS A 107 6.28 -8.53 -7.58
C LYS A 107 4.84 -8.61 -7.05
N LEU A 108 4.33 -9.82 -6.91
CA LEU A 108 3.10 -10.10 -6.18
C LEU A 108 3.44 -10.27 -4.69
N THR A 109 2.79 -9.48 -3.85
CA THR A 109 2.85 -9.58 -2.40
C THR A 109 1.45 -9.90 -1.88
N GLU A 110 1.30 -10.96 -1.10
CA GLU A 110 0.07 -11.29 -0.39
C GLU A 110 0.34 -11.25 1.11
N ILE A 111 -0.46 -10.48 1.84
CA ILE A 111 -0.34 -10.29 3.28
C ILE A 111 -1.62 -10.79 3.93
N GLU A 112 -1.50 -11.75 4.82
CA GLU A 112 -2.56 -12.15 5.73
C GLU A 112 -2.37 -11.47 7.08
N TYR A 113 -3.39 -10.74 7.51
CA TYR A 113 -3.36 -10.00 8.74
C TYR A 113 -3.56 -10.90 9.95
N ASN A 114 -2.67 -10.74 10.92
CA ASN A 114 -2.80 -11.33 12.27
C ASN A 114 -2.81 -12.86 12.22
N PHE A 115 -1.97 -13.40 11.34
CA PHE A 115 -1.85 -14.84 11.09
C PHE A 115 -1.45 -15.60 12.37
N LYS A 116 -0.49 -15.07 13.12
CA LYS A 116 -0.02 -15.70 14.37
C LYS A 116 0.61 -14.68 15.31
N ASP A 117 0.24 -14.72 16.59
CA ASP A 117 0.87 -13.94 17.68
C ASP A 117 1.06 -12.44 17.35
N ASN A 118 0.03 -11.79 16.81
CA ASN A 118 0.09 -10.38 16.36
C ASN A 118 1.08 -10.10 15.21
N MET A 119 1.39 -11.14 14.41
CA MET A 119 2.22 -11.04 13.21
C MET A 119 1.40 -11.20 11.93
N ASP A 120 1.76 -10.44 10.91
CA ASP A 120 1.27 -10.59 9.55
C ASP A 120 2.08 -11.64 8.80
N LEU A 121 1.43 -12.55 8.10
CA LEU A 121 2.10 -13.45 7.16
C LEU A 121 2.27 -12.73 5.83
N VAL A 122 3.49 -12.74 5.29
CA VAL A 122 3.83 -12.08 4.02
C VAL A 122 4.40 -13.14 3.06
N ASP A 123 3.68 -13.36 1.97
CA ASP A 123 4.15 -14.14 0.82
C ASP A 123 4.53 -13.19 -0.32
N ILE A 124 5.67 -13.47 -0.95
CA ILE A 124 6.22 -12.66 -2.03
C ILE A 124 6.62 -13.57 -3.17
N ARG A 125 6.11 -13.28 -4.36
CA ARG A 125 6.44 -13.99 -5.58
C ARG A 125 6.81 -13.00 -6.69
N ILE A 126 7.88 -13.30 -7.42
CA ILE A 126 8.18 -12.62 -8.69
C ILE A 126 7.52 -13.42 -9.81
N LEU A 127 6.70 -12.76 -10.61
CA LEU A 127 5.95 -13.35 -11.72
C LEU A 127 6.75 -13.23 -13.02
N ALA A 128 6.61 -14.23 -13.90
CA ALA A 128 6.99 -14.07 -15.30
C ALA A 128 5.94 -13.23 -16.05
N ASP A 129 6.32 -12.60 -17.17
CA ASP A 129 5.43 -11.73 -17.95
C ASP A 129 4.14 -12.45 -18.38
N GLU A 130 4.25 -13.73 -18.74
CA GLU A 130 3.13 -14.56 -19.21
C GLU A 130 2.10 -14.87 -18.12
N GLU A 131 2.47 -14.72 -16.85
CA GLU A 131 1.60 -15.01 -15.70
C GLU A 131 0.74 -13.80 -15.30
N ILE A 132 1.13 -12.58 -15.69
CA ILE A 132 0.57 -11.35 -15.13
C ILE A 132 -0.91 -11.18 -15.50
N ASP A 133 -1.27 -11.37 -16.77
CA ASP A 133 -2.66 -11.19 -17.20
C ASP A 133 -3.61 -12.18 -16.50
N LYS A 134 -3.14 -13.42 -16.29
CA LYS A 134 -3.86 -14.43 -15.52
C LYS A 134 -4.05 -13.99 -14.06
N ILE A 135 -2.98 -13.48 -13.43
CA ILE A 135 -3.02 -12.99 -12.04
C ILE A 135 -3.94 -11.77 -11.90
N LEU A 136 -3.88 -10.81 -12.82
CA LEU A 136 -4.78 -9.64 -12.84
C LEU A 136 -6.24 -10.07 -12.88
N LYS A 137 -6.58 -11.03 -13.74
CA LYS A 137 -7.96 -11.53 -13.85
C LYS A 137 -8.38 -12.34 -12.63
N GLU A 138 -7.60 -13.35 -12.24
CA GLU A 138 -8.00 -14.31 -11.20
C GLU A 138 -7.96 -13.72 -9.78
N LYS A 139 -6.95 -12.88 -9.47
CA LYS A 139 -6.75 -12.35 -8.12
C LYS A 139 -7.29 -10.95 -7.92
N PHE A 140 -7.34 -10.12 -8.97
CA PHE A 140 -7.77 -8.72 -8.88
C PHE A 140 -9.07 -8.43 -9.64
N ASN A 141 -9.59 -9.39 -10.40
CA ASN A 141 -10.75 -9.21 -11.28
C ASN A 141 -10.56 -8.04 -12.29
N ILE A 142 -9.33 -7.88 -12.77
CA ILE A 142 -8.96 -6.85 -13.76
C ILE A 142 -8.75 -7.53 -15.11
N THR A 143 -9.38 -6.99 -16.15
CA THR A 143 -9.12 -7.30 -17.56
C THR A 143 -8.72 -6.00 -18.25
N LEU A 144 -7.65 -6.03 -19.03
CA LEU A 144 -7.11 -4.84 -19.69
C LEU A 144 -7.39 -4.91 -21.20
N ASP A 145 -7.79 -3.78 -21.78
CA ASP A 145 -8.08 -3.69 -23.22
C ASP A 145 -6.81 -3.72 -24.09
N LYS A 146 -5.66 -3.39 -23.49
CA LYS A 146 -4.35 -3.34 -24.14
C LYS A 146 -3.36 -4.19 -23.38
N LYS A 147 -2.33 -4.67 -24.09
CA LYS A 147 -1.22 -5.39 -23.48
C LYS A 147 -0.59 -4.56 -22.36
N PHE A 148 -0.51 -5.15 -21.18
CA PHE A 148 0.16 -4.55 -20.04
C PHE A 148 1.68 -4.63 -20.20
N VAL A 149 2.37 -3.57 -19.78
CA VAL A 149 3.83 -3.53 -19.68
C VAL A 149 4.15 -3.22 -18.22
N PRO A 150 4.61 -4.20 -17.43
CA PRO A 150 4.94 -3.96 -16.03
C PRO A 150 6.14 -3.03 -15.91
N ILE A 151 6.12 -2.13 -14.92
CA ILE A 151 7.21 -1.18 -14.67
C ILE A 151 7.50 -1.15 -13.16
N ASN A 152 8.77 -1.15 -12.79
CA ASN A 152 9.23 -0.93 -11.43
C ASN A 152 10.68 -0.42 -11.41
N THR A 153 10.90 0.85 -11.75
CA THR A 153 12.25 1.42 -11.96
C THR A 153 12.80 2.15 -10.73
N THR A 154 11.95 2.55 -9.79
CA THR A 154 12.37 3.25 -8.57
C THR A 154 12.61 2.27 -7.41
N ARG A 155 13.56 2.58 -6.52
CA ARG A 155 13.91 1.73 -5.36
C ARG A 155 12.95 1.87 -4.17
N PHE A 156 12.01 2.82 -4.18
CA PHE A 156 11.05 3.00 -3.09
C PHE A 156 10.14 1.77 -2.95
N SER A 157 10.05 1.20 -1.74
CA SER A 157 9.10 0.12 -1.44
C SER A 157 7.75 0.69 -1.01
N LEU A 158 6.66 0.13 -1.53
CA LEU A 158 5.28 0.49 -1.16
C LEU A 158 4.71 -0.40 -0.06
N PHE A 159 5.18 -1.65 0.00
CA PHE A 159 4.73 -2.70 0.91
C PHE A 159 5.91 -3.23 1.71
#